data_AF-X1I4S6-F1
#
_entry.id   AF-X1I4S6-F1
#
_cell.length_a   1.000
_cell.length_b   1.000
_cell.length_c   1.000
_cell.angle_alpha   90.00
_cell.angle_beta   90.00
_cell.angle_gamma   90.00
#
_symmetry.space_group_name_H-M   'P 1'
#
loop_
_entity.id
_entity.type
_entity.pdbx_description
1 polymer ?
#
loop_
_entity_poly.entity_id
_entity_poly.type
_entity_poly.pdbx_seq_one_letter_code
_entity_poly.pdbx_strand_id
1 'polypeptide(L)'
;VELKMYHWNKYKVILLLTLLIFMFFILSGIALAAEEEVEKSYGFLSLLPPLVAIVLCFLTKQVLASLFIGIWVGATILTGWNPIGGVTKTLGYLVENTADSWNATILLFDFVIGGLIGLIYLSGGAQAFVKSITDKVKSARGGQFTAWFFGLIIFFDDYANTAIVGNAFMPVTDKLGISREKFSYIVDSTAAPVASLALISTWVGYEVGLYW
;
A
#
# COMPACT_ATOMS: atom_id res chain seq x y z
N VAL A 1 22.34 -19.80 -6.86
CA VAL A 1 22.45 -19.73 -5.39
C VAL A 1 21.05 -19.50 -4.86
N GLU A 2 20.43 -20.54 -4.34
CA GLU A 2 19.06 -20.52 -3.79
C GLU A 2 19.02 -19.57 -2.59
N LEU A 3 18.26 -18.48 -2.72
CA LEU A 3 17.90 -17.64 -1.59
C LEU A 3 16.94 -18.47 -0.72
N LYS A 4 17.39 -18.85 0.49
CA LYS A 4 16.49 -19.30 1.56
C LYS A 4 15.53 -18.17 1.88
N MET A 5 14.41 -18.12 1.16
CA MET A 5 13.23 -17.37 1.60
C MET A 5 12.91 -17.86 3.00
N TYR A 6 12.96 -16.93 3.96
CA TYR A 6 12.60 -17.17 5.35
C TYR A 6 11.14 -17.66 5.36
N HIS A 7 10.94 -18.98 5.37
CA HIS A 7 9.63 -19.60 5.49
C HIS A 7 9.13 -19.31 6.90
N TRP A 8 8.54 -18.13 7.08
CA TRP A 8 7.83 -17.79 8.29
C TRP A 8 6.76 -18.86 8.49
N ASN A 9 6.94 -19.68 9.52
CA ASN A 9 6.05 -20.79 9.78
C ASN A 9 4.64 -20.22 10.00
N LYS A 10 3.70 -20.56 9.12
CA LYS A 10 2.30 -20.12 9.17
C LYS A 10 1.67 -20.31 10.56
N TYR A 11 2.08 -21.35 11.29
CA TYR A 11 1.63 -21.62 12.65
C TYR A 11 2.16 -20.59 13.66
N LYS A 12 3.37 -20.07 13.48
CA LYS A 12 3.93 -18.99 14.33
C LYS A 12 3.24 -17.65 14.07
N VAL A 13 2.85 -17.35 12.83
CA VAL A 13 2.06 -16.14 12.50
C VAL A 13 0.69 -16.22 13.15
N ILE A 14 -0.01 -17.35 12.97
CA ILE A 14 -1.34 -17.57 13.58
C ILE A 14 -1.26 -17.48 15.11
N LEU A 15 -0.23 -18.06 15.73
CA LEU A 15 0.00 -17.96 17.17
C LEU A 15 0.24 -16.51 17.62
N LEU A 16 1.06 -15.75 16.88
CA LEU A 16 1.31 -14.33 17.18
C LEU A 16 0.04 -13.48 17.07
N LEU A 17 -0.75 -13.69 16.01
CA LEU A 17 -2.00 -12.96 15.79
C LEU A 17 -3.02 -13.27 16.90
N THR A 18 -3.16 -14.55 17.26
CA THR A 18 -4.08 -14.97 18.33
C THR A 18 -3.65 -14.40 19.68
N LEU A 19 -2.35 -14.38 19.99
CA LEU A 19 -1.81 -13.75 21.19
C LEU A 19 -2.03 -12.22 21.20
N LEU A 20 -1.81 -11.54 20.07
CA LEU A 20 -2.04 -10.09 19.95
C LEU A 20 -3.52 -9.74 20.13
N ILE A 21 -4.42 -10.52 19.53
CA ILE A 21 -5.87 -10.36 19.69
C ILE A 21 -6.25 -10.56 21.16
N PHE A 22 -5.80 -11.64 21.79
CA PHE A 22 -6.11 -11.93 23.19
C PHE A 22 -5.55 -10.85 24.14
N MET A 23 -4.31 -10.40 23.89
CA MET A 23 -3.70 -9.29 24.63
C MET A 23 -4.49 -8.00 24.46
N PHE A 24 -4.97 -7.70 23.25
CA PHE A 24 -5.80 -6.52 22.99
C PHE A 24 -7.11 -6.57 23.76
N PHE A 25 -7.82 -7.71 23.77
CA PHE A 25 -9.06 -7.87 24.55
C PHE A 25 -8.83 -7.76 26.07
N ILE A 26 -7.69 -8.23 26.58
CA ILE A 26 -7.33 -8.06 27.99
C ILE A 26 -7.06 -6.59 28.30
N LEU A 27 -6.24 -5.93 27.49
CA LEU A 27 -5.90 -4.51 27.66
C LEU A 27 -7.16 -3.62 27.54
N SER A 28 -8.07 -3.96 26.64
CA SER A 28 -9.31 -3.23 26.45
C SER A 28 -10.25 -3.41 27.65
N GLY A 29 -10.32 -4.61 28.23
CA GLY A 29 -11.06 -4.86 29.47
C GLY A 29 -10.51 -4.10 30.68
N ILE A 30 -9.18 -4.04 30.81
CA ILE A 30 -8.50 -3.25 31.86
C ILE A 30 -8.75 -1.75 31.66
N ALA A 31 -8.66 -1.27 30.43
CA ALA A 31 -8.85 0.14 30.10
C ALA A 31 -10.31 0.60 30.29
N LEU A 32 -11.29 -0.26 29.95
CA LEU A 32 -12.71 -0.02 30.22
C LEU A 32 -13.00 0.04 31.73
N ALA A 33 -12.30 -0.76 32.53
CA ALA A 33 -12.43 -0.76 34.00
C ALA A 33 -11.76 0.44 34.68
N ALA A 34 -10.95 1.21 33.96
CA ALA A 34 -10.15 2.32 34.48
C ALA A 34 -10.67 3.71 34.06
N GLU A 35 -11.89 3.82 33.53
CA GLU A 35 -12.40 5.09 33.00
C GLU A 35 -12.63 6.14 34.11
N GLU A 36 -11.79 7.18 34.13
CA GLU A 36 -12.04 8.50 34.74
C GLU A 36 -12.21 9.54 33.62
N GLU A 37 -13.22 10.39 33.74
CA GLU A 37 -13.54 11.47 32.79
C GLU A 37 -12.49 12.58 32.84
N VAL A 38 -11.46 12.50 32.01
CA VAL A 38 -10.52 13.61 31.75
C VAL A 38 -10.48 13.88 30.24
N GLU A 39 -10.38 15.15 29.85
CA GLU A 39 -10.25 15.60 28.45
C GLU A 39 -9.30 14.68 27.66
N LYS A 40 -9.85 13.90 26.73
CA LYS A 40 -9.13 12.86 25.98
C LYS A 40 -8.21 13.50 24.92
N SER A 41 -7.02 13.93 25.34
CA SER A 41 -5.89 14.09 24.43
C SER A 41 -5.30 12.72 24.14
N TYR A 42 -5.50 12.21 22.93
CA TYR A 42 -5.04 10.87 22.56
C TYR A 42 -3.51 10.74 22.47
N GLY A 43 -2.76 11.84 22.29
CA GLY A 43 -1.28 11.82 22.30
C GLY A 43 -0.69 10.70 21.45
N PHE A 44 0.22 9.90 22.03
CA PHE A 44 0.85 8.74 21.37
C PHE A 44 -0.13 7.61 21.01
N LEU A 45 -1.33 7.56 21.62
CA LEU A 45 -2.33 6.53 21.37
C LEU A 45 -2.88 6.61 19.94
N SER A 46 -2.84 7.78 19.29
CA SER A 46 -3.27 7.96 17.90
C SER A 46 -2.35 7.26 16.88
N LEU A 47 -1.12 6.92 17.29
CA LEU A 47 -0.16 6.18 16.45
C LEU A 47 -0.40 4.67 16.50
N LEU A 48 -1.19 4.17 17.46
CA LEU A 48 -1.43 2.74 17.62
C LEU A 48 -2.16 2.13 16.41
N PRO A 49 -3.26 2.72 15.88
CA PRO A 49 -3.94 2.20 14.70
C PRO A 49 -3.04 2.01 13.46
N PRO A 50 -2.27 3.03 12.98
CA PRO A 50 -1.41 2.85 11.82
C PRO A 50 -0.24 1.90 12.10
N LEU A 51 0.33 1.91 13.31
CA LEU A 51 1.42 0.99 13.66
C LEU A 51 0.96 -0.48 13.62
N VAL A 52 -0.22 -0.76 14.18
CA VAL A 52 -0.83 -2.10 14.13
C VAL A 52 -1.06 -2.52 12.68
N ALA A 53 -1.61 -1.64 11.84
CA ALA A 53 -1.83 -1.94 10.43
C ALA A 53 -0.51 -2.27 9.70
N ILE A 54 0.56 -1.48 9.90
CA ILE A 54 1.87 -1.70 9.28
C ILE A 54 2.48 -3.02 9.72
N VAL A 55 2.52 -3.28 11.04
CA VAL A 55 3.09 -4.51 11.60
C VAL A 55 2.32 -5.73 11.06
N LEU A 56 0.98 -5.69 11.11
CA LEU A 56 0.15 -6.76 10.59
C LEU A 56 0.35 -6.96 9.08
N CYS A 57 0.54 -5.89 8.31
CA CYS A 57 0.77 -5.98 6.87
C CYS A 57 2.05 -6.79 6.57
N PHE A 58 3.14 -6.51 7.29
CA PHE A 58 4.40 -7.25 7.12
C PHE A 58 4.30 -8.72 7.55
N LEU A 59 3.56 -8.99 8.64
CA LEU A 59 3.37 -10.34 9.20
C LEU A 59 2.43 -11.20 8.37
N THR A 60 1.26 -10.66 8.00
CA THR A 60 0.18 -11.39 7.33
C THR A 60 0.37 -11.42 5.82
N LYS A 61 1.12 -10.45 5.25
CA LYS A 61 1.18 -10.19 3.81
C LYS A 61 -0.21 -9.91 3.21
N GLN A 62 -1.18 -9.48 4.03
CA GLN A 62 -2.55 -9.15 3.63
C GLN A 62 -2.85 -7.70 3.99
N VAL A 63 -2.71 -6.81 3.00
CA VAL A 63 -2.87 -5.36 3.18
C VAL A 63 -4.28 -5.02 3.66
N LEU A 64 -5.32 -5.49 2.97
CA LEU A 64 -6.71 -5.15 3.28
C LEU A 64 -7.13 -5.59 4.70
N ALA A 65 -6.79 -6.82 5.08
CA ALA A 65 -7.10 -7.32 6.43
C ALA A 65 -6.37 -6.51 7.51
N SER A 66 -5.12 -6.14 7.26
CA SER A 66 -4.31 -5.35 8.20
C SER A 66 -4.84 -3.93 8.37
N LEU A 67 -5.26 -3.28 7.28
CA LEU A 67 -5.91 -1.97 7.31
C LEU A 67 -7.23 -2.02 8.09
N PHE A 68 -8.06 -3.02 7.82
CA PHE A 68 -9.33 -3.21 8.54
C PHE A 68 -9.11 -3.34 10.06
N ILE A 69 -8.14 -4.15 10.48
CA ILE A 69 -7.80 -4.31 11.90
C ILE A 69 -7.27 -2.99 12.48
N GLY A 70 -6.45 -2.24 11.74
CA GLY A 70 -5.99 -0.92 12.18
C GLY A 70 -7.15 0.04 12.45
N ILE A 71 -8.10 0.15 11.51
CA ILE A 71 -9.30 0.99 11.67
C ILE A 71 -10.12 0.50 12.88
N TRP A 72 -10.27 -0.81 13.05
CA TRP A 72 -10.99 -1.39 14.19
C TRP A 72 -10.33 -1.10 15.53
N VAL A 73 -9.00 -1.12 15.62
CA VAL A 73 -8.26 -0.70 16.81
C VAL A 73 -8.52 0.78 17.10
N GLY A 74 -8.48 1.65 16.09
CA GLY A 74 -8.81 3.07 16.23
C GLY A 74 -10.25 3.29 16.69
N ALA A 75 -11.21 2.61 16.08
CA ALA A 75 -12.62 2.68 16.45
C ALA A 75 -12.86 2.18 17.88
N THR A 76 -12.16 1.12 18.31
CA THR A 76 -12.24 0.59 19.68
C THR A 76 -11.75 1.60 20.72
N ILE A 77 -10.65 2.33 20.42
CA ILE A 77 -10.17 3.43 21.27
C ILE A 77 -11.23 4.53 21.40
N LEU A 78 -11.86 4.90 20.28
CA LEU A 78 -12.90 5.94 20.26
C LEU A 78 -14.18 5.52 21.00
N THR A 79 -14.48 4.22 21.07
CA THR A 79 -15.62 3.68 21.82
C THR A 79 -15.27 3.28 23.25
N GLY A 80 -14.29 3.95 23.87
CA GLY A 80 -13.94 3.71 25.29
C GLY A 80 -13.36 2.31 25.53
N TRP A 81 -12.56 1.80 24.59
CA TRP A 81 -12.00 0.44 24.65
C TRP A 81 -13.03 -0.70 24.61
N ASN A 82 -14.26 -0.45 24.17
CA ASN A 82 -15.23 -1.49 23.89
C ASN A 82 -15.03 -2.09 22.47
N PRO A 83 -14.51 -3.33 22.32
CA PRO A 83 -14.19 -3.87 21.00
C PRO A 83 -15.43 -4.20 20.16
N ILE A 84 -16.54 -4.55 20.81
CA ILE A 84 -17.82 -4.82 20.14
C ILE A 84 -18.39 -3.51 19.57
N GLY A 85 -18.37 -2.44 20.37
CA GLY A 85 -18.70 -1.09 19.90
C GLY A 85 -17.77 -0.61 18.78
N GLY A 86 -16.48 -0.97 18.87
CA GLY A 86 -15.48 -0.73 17.85
C GLY A 86 -15.84 -1.37 16.50
N VAL A 87 -16.39 -2.60 16.49
CA VAL A 87 -16.85 -3.24 15.24
C VAL A 87 -17.99 -2.44 14.61
N THR A 88 -19.02 -2.08 15.39
CA THR A 88 -20.15 -1.31 14.86
C THR A 88 -19.71 0.05 14.33
N LYS A 89 -18.78 0.72 15.01
CA LYS A 89 -18.25 2.01 14.59
C LYS A 89 -17.38 1.89 13.34
N THR A 90 -16.57 0.84 13.23
CA THR A 90 -15.76 0.54 12.03
C THR A 90 -16.63 0.32 10.80
N LEU A 91 -17.67 -0.52 10.92
CA LEU A 91 -18.62 -0.74 9.83
C LEU A 91 -19.37 0.54 9.47
N GLY A 92 -19.76 1.34 10.46
CA GLY A 92 -20.34 2.67 10.25
C GLY A 92 -19.42 3.57 9.43
N TYR A 93 -18.14 3.68 9.80
CA TYR A 93 -17.15 4.45 9.04
C TYR A 93 -17.00 3.95 7.60
N LEU A 94 -16.99 2.64 7.37
CA LEU A 94 -16.91 2.09 6.01
C LEU A 94 -18.12 2.52 5.16
N VAL A 95 -19.33 2.42 5.71
CA VAL A 95 -20.54 2.82 4.99
C VAL A 95 -20.55 4.32 4.73
N GLU A 96 -20.26 5.14 5.75
CA GLU A 96 -20.24 6.60 5.66
C GLU A 96 -19.21 7.09 4.63
N ASN A 97 -17.97 6.58 4.71
CA ASN A 97 -16.91 7.00 3.78
C ASN A 97 -17.13 6.47 2.36
N THR A 98 -17.77 5.30 2.18
CA THR A 98 -18.08 4.78 0.84
C THR A 98 -19.26 5.51 0.21
N ALA A 99 -20.22 5.98 1.02
CA ALA A 99 -21.38 6.73 0.56
C ALA A 99 -21.09 8.21 0.31
N ASP A 100 -19.98 8.73 0.86
CA ASP A 100 -19.52 10.09 0.59
C ASP A 100 -19.24 10.28 -0.90
N SER A 101 -19.80 11.34 -1.49
CA SER A 101 -19.75 11.57 -2.94
C SER A 101 -18.33 11.80 -3.45
N TRP A 102 -17.46 12.41 -2.64
CA TRP A 102 -16.08 12.68 -3.04
C TRP A 102 -15.27 11.38 -3.04
N ASN A 103 -15.34 10.63 -1.95
CA ASN A 103 -14.68 9.33 -1.84
C ASN A 103 -15.19 8.33 -2.88
N ALA A 104 -16.50 8.28 -3.12
CA ALA A 104 -17.11 7.42 -4.14
C ALA A 104 -16.62 7.77 -5.55
N THR A 105 -16.43 9.07 -5.84
CA THR A 105 -15.87 9.53 -7.11
C THR A 105 -14.43 9.05 -7.30
N ILE A 106 -13.60 9.13 -6.25
CA ILE A 106 -12.23 8.61 -6.27
C ILE A 106 -12.24 7.09 -6.50
N LEU A 107 -13.07 6.34 -5.78
CA LEU A 107 -13.17 4.89 -5.94
C LEU A 107 -13.57 4.48 -7.36
N LEU A 108 -14.54 5.18 -7.97
CA LEU A 108 -14.96 4.94 -9.35
C LEU A 108 -13.86 5.31 -10.35
N PHE A 109 -13.18 6.43 -10.14
CA PHE A 109 -12.05 6.86 -10.97
C PHE A 109 -10.92 5.83 -10.95
N ASP A 110 -10.49 5.41 -9.76
CA ASP A 110 -9.44 4.39 -9.58
C ASP A 110 -9.84 3.06 -10.22
N PHE A 111 -11.12 2.67 -10.12
CA PHE A 111 -11.61 1.44 -10.75
C PHE A 111 -11.53 1.51 -12.29
N VAL A 112 -11.92 2.64 -12.88
CA VAL A 112 -11.86 2.85 -14.33
C VAL A 112 -10.41 2.92 -14.83
N ILE A 113 -9.55 3.68 -14.16
CA ILE A 113 -8.13 3.80 -14.50
C ILE A 113 -7.43 2.44 -14.33
N GLY A 114 -7.68 1.73 -13.23
CA GLY A 114 -7.17 0.38 -13.01
C GLY A 114 -7.59 -0.61 -14.11
N GLY A 115 -8.86 -0.53 -14.55
CA GLY A 115 -9.37 -1.30 -15.69
C GLY A 115 -8.67 -0.96 -17.00
N LEU A 116 -8.49 0.33 -17.29
CA LEU A 116 -7.78 0.81 -18.48
C LEU A 116 -6.31 0.37 -18.48
N ILE A 117 -5.61 0.52 -17.35
CA ILE A 117 -4.23 0.05 -17.18
C ILE A 117 -4.17 -1.46 -17.38
N GLY A 118 -5.13 -2.21 -16.84
CA GLY A 118 -5.25 -3.66 -17.06
C GLY A 118 -5.40 -4.04 -18.54
N LEU A 119 -6.19 -3.28 -19.31
CA LEU A 119 -6.33 -3.47 -20.75
C LEU A 119 -5.05 -3.14 -21.52
N ILE A 120 -4.39 -2.04 -21.18
CA ILE A 120 -3.07 -1.68 -21.74
C ILE A 120 -2.07 -2.80 -21.43
N TYR A 121 -2.11 -3.34 -20.22
CA TYR A 121 -1.26 -4.45 -19.81
C TYR A 121 -1.52 -5.71 -20.64
N LEU A 122 -2.79 -6.07 -20.83
CA LEU A 122 -3.20 -7.23 -21.63
C LEU A 122 -2.83 -7.06 -23.11
N SER A 123 -2.85 -5.84 -23.64
CA SER A 123 -2.50 -5.56 -25.04
C SER A 123 -1.05 -5.90 -25.39
N GLY A 124 -0.15 -5.94 -24.40
CA GLY A 124 1.27 -6.27 -24.56
C GLY A 124 2.10 -5.25 -25.36
N GLY A 125 1.47 -4.21 -25.94
CA GLY A 125 2.13 -3.28 -26.85
C GLY A 125 3.16 -2.40 -26.16
N ALA A 126 2.82 -1.85 -25.00
CA ALA A 126 3.75 -1.05 -24.18
C ALA A 126 4.94 -1.91 -23.72
N GLN A 127 4.68 -3.14 -23.28
CA GLN A 127 5.69 -4.09 -22.83
C GLN A 127 6.61 -4.49 -23.99
N ALA A 128 6.06 -4.75 -25.17
CA ALA A 128 6.84 -5.11 -26.36
C ALA A 128 7.71 -3.95 -26.86
N PHE A 129 7.19 -2.71 -26.82
CA PHE A 129 7.95 -1.52 -27.18
C PHE A 129 9.13 -1.30 -26.24
N VAL A 130 8.88 -1.32 -24.93
CA VAL A 130 9.92 -1.19 -23.91
C VAL A 130 10.93 -2.33 -24.04
N LYS A 131 10.47 -3.58 -24.18
CA LYS A 131 11.34 -4.74 -24.38
C LYS A 131 12.28 -4.58 -25.56
N SER A 132 11.76 -4.12 -26.71
CA SER A 132 12.52 -3.88 -27.94
C SER A 132 13.64 -2.84 -27.78
N ILE A 133 13.44 -1.85 -26.91
CA ILE A 133 14.47 -0.87 -26.56
C ILE A 133 15.48 -1.48 -25.59
N THR A 134 15.00 -2.21 -24.57
CA THR A 134 15.85 -2.79 -23.54
C THR A 134 16.71 -3.96 -24.03
N ASP A 135 16.32 -4.68 -25.08
CA ASP A 135 17.12 -5.75 -25.70
C ASP A 135 18.47 -5.25 -26.26
N LYS A 136 18.59 -3.93 -26.51
CA LYS A 136 19.84 -3.29 -26.95
C LYS A 136 20.77 -2.94 -25.78
N VAL A 137 20.31 -3.04 -24.54
CA VAL A 137 21.05 -2.69 -23.34
C VAL A 137 21.94 -3.86 -22.92
N LYS A 138 23.26 -3.62 -22.87
CA LYS A 138 24.27 -4.67 -22.63
C LYS A 138 24.93 -4.59 -21.26
N SER A 139 24.68 -3.55 -20.46
CA SER A 139 25.34 -3.33 -19.18
C SER A 139 24.35 -3.14 -18.05
N ALA A 140 24.70 -3.61 -16.85
CA ALA A 140 23.87 -3.45 -15.65
C ALA A 140 23.58 -1.99 -15.32
N ARG A 141 24.53 -1.07 -15.55
CA ARG A 141 24.32 0.38 -15.40
C ARG A 141 23.32 0.92 -16.42
N GLY A 142 23.45 0.49 -17.69
CA GLY A 142 22.50 0.84 -18.73
C GLY A 142 21.08 0.37 -18.39
N GLY A 143 20.93 -0.87 -17.90
CA GLY A 143 19.62 -1.43 -17.54
C GLY A 143 18.93 -0.63 -16.43
N GLN A 144 19.68 -0.26 -15.40
CA GLN A 144 19.20 0.59 -14.30
C GLN A 144 18.82 1.99 -14.78
N PHE A 145 19.66 2.61 -15.61
CA PHE A 145 19.41 3.95 -16.14
C PHE A 145 18.18 3.97 -17.06
N THR A 146 18.03 2.97 -17.93
CA THR A 146 16.87 2.89 -18.82
C THR A 146 15.60 2.62 -18.02
N ALA A 147 15.63 1.75 -17.00
CA ALA A 147 14.46 1.54 -16.12
C ALA A 147 14.06 2.82 -15.40
N TRP A 148 15.03 3.53 -14.80
CA TRP A 148 14.81 4.81 -14.15
C TRP A 148 14.24 5.86 -15.11
N PHE A 149 14.81 5.97 -16.32
CA PHE A 149 14.35 6.92 -17.33
C PHE A 149 12.92 6.66 -17.81
N PHE A 150 12.55 5.39 -18.02
CA PHE A 150 11.18 5.02 -18.36
C PHE A 150 10.21 5.26 -17.19
N GLY A 151 10.66 5.05 -15.95
CA GLY A 151 9.93 5.45 -14.76
C GLY A 151 9.65 6.95 -14.73
N LEU A 152 10.58 7.80 -15.16
CA LEU A 152 10.32 9.24 -15.29
C LEU A 152 9.32 9.60 -16.39
N ILE A 153 9.29 8.85 -17.49
CA ILE A 153 8.40 9.13 -18.64
C ILE A 153 6.96 8.70 -18.35
N ILE A 154 6.77 7.59 -17.63
CA ILE A 154 5.46 7.03 -17.30
C ILE A 154 4.98 7.67 -15.98
N PHE A 155 4.94 9.00 -15.92
CA PHE A 155 4.65 9.75 -14.70
C PHE A 155 3.16 9.99 -14.43
N PHE A 156 2.29 9.63 -15.36
CA PHE A 156 0.87 9.97 -15.26
C PHE A 156 0.15 9.22 -14.14
N ASP A 157 0.63 8.02 -13.78
CA ASP A 157 0.06 7.16 -12.74
C ASP A 157 1.14 6.19 -12.20
N ASP A 158 1.22 6.06 -10.88
CA ASP A 158 2.23 5.27 -10.18
C ASP A 158 1.98 3.75 -10.27
N TYR A 159 0.71 3.32 -10.32
CA TYR A 159 0.35 1.92 -10.56
C TYR A 159 0.71 1.48 -12.00
N ALA A 160 0.36 2.29 -13.00
CA ALA A 160 0.70 2.07 -14.40
C ALA A 160 2.22 2.02 -14.59
N ASN A 161 2.95 2.97 -13.98
CA ASN A 161 4.39 3.02 -13.98
C ASN A 161 5.00 1.72 -13.48
N THR A 162 4.63 1.33 -12.25
CA THR A 162 5.17 0.13 -11.60
C THR A 162 4.82 -1.13 -12.40
N ALA A 163 3.60 -1.22 -12.94
CA ALA A 163 3.17 -2.37 -13.74
C ALA A 163 3.92 -2.45 -15.09
N ILE A 164 4.08 -1.35 -15.80
CA ILE A 164 4.72 -1.32 -17.12
C ILE A 164 6.23 -1.47 -16.98
N VAL A 165 6.88 -0.60 -16.19
CA VAL A 165 8.34 -0.61 -16.01
C VAL A 165 8.77 -1.88 -15.28
N GLY A 166 8.08 -2.24 -14.20
CA GLY A 166 8.39 -3.43 -13.43
C GLY A 166 8.39 -4.70 -14.29
N ASN A 167 7.31 -4.96 -15.05
CA ASN A 167 7.23 -6.17 -15.86
C ASN A 167 8.10 -6.13 -17.12
N ALA A 168 8.20 -4.98 -17.80
CA ALA A 168 8.95 -4.89 -19.04
C ALA A 168 10.48 -4.98 -18.81
N PHE A 169 10.99 -4.41 -17.71
CA PHE A 169 12.42 -4.43 -17.40
C PHE A 169 12.85 -5.65 -16.57
N MET A 170 11.93 -6.42 -15.99
CA MET A 170 12.27 -7.59 -15.18
C MET A 170 13.14 -8.62 -15.94
N PRO A 171 12.84 -9.04 -17.19
CA PRO A 171 13.69 -10.01 -17.91
C PRO A 171 15.11 -9.50 -18.18
N VAL A 172 15.25 -8.20 -18.47
CA VAL A 172 16.54 -7.57 -18.77
C VAL A 172 17.36 -7.38 -17.49
N THR A 173 16.72 -6.97 -16.41
CA THR A 173 17.39 -6.78 -15.12
C THR A 173 17.85 -8.11 -14.52
N ASP A 174 17.04 -9.17 -14.65
CA ASP A 174 17.43 -10.54 -14.31
C ASP A 174 18.64 -11.01 -15.14
N LYS A 175 18.63 -10.79 -16.47
CA LYS A 175 19.74 -11.16 -17.36
C LYS A 175 21.04 -10.40 -17.04
N LEU A 176 20.93 -9.15 -16.62
CA LEU A 176 22.08 -8.30 -16.28
C LEU A 176 22.56 -8.48 -14.83
N GLY A 177 21.94 -9.37 -14.05
CA GLY A 177 22.35 -9.65 -12.67
C GLY A 177 22.06 -8.51 -11.69
N ILE A 178 21.03 -7.70 -11.95
CA ILE A 178 20.61 -6.63 -11.03
C ILE A 178 19.73 -7.26 -9.94
N SER A 179 19.98 -6.90 -8.67
CA SER A 179 19.18 -7.42 -7.55
C SER A 179 17.72 -6.95 -7.65
N ARG A 180 16.78 -7.82 -7.26
CA ARG A 180 15.35 -7.51 -7.28
C ARG A 180 14.99 -6.36 -6.35
N GLU A 181 15.68 -6.27 -5.21
CA GLU A 181 15.51 -5.20 -4.22
C GLU A 181 15.97 -3.85 -4.78
N LYS A 182 17.10 -3.83 -5.50
CA LYS A 182 17.57 -2.61 -6.13
C LYS A 182 16.67 -2.19 -7.29
N PHE A 183 16.21 -3.15 -8.08
CA PHE A 183 15.29 -2.86 -9.17
C PHE A 183 13.93 -2.37 -8.66
N SER A 184 13.38 -3.00 -7.62
CA SER A 184 12.14 -2.53 -6.99
C SER A 184 12.30 -1.13 -6.42
N TYR A 185 13.45 -0.82 -5.80
CA TYR A 185 13.74 0.54 -5.33
C TYR A 185 13.75 1.56 -6.48
N ILE A 186 14.37 1.24 -7.63
CA ILE A 186 14.37 2.14 -8.78
C ILE A 186 12.94 2.40 -9.25
N VAL A 187 12.16 1.34 -9.49
CA VAL A 187 10.77 1.45 -9.97
C VAL A 187 9.92 2.27 -9.00
N ASP A 188 9.96 1.94 -7.71
CA ASP A 188 9.20 2.60 -6.65
C ASP A 188 9.58 4.09 -6.50
N SER A 189 10.88 4.39 -6.49
CA SER A 189 11.39 5.77 -6.41
C SER A 189 11.01 6.64 -7.61
N THR A 190 10.67 6.03 -8.75
CA THR A 190 10.22 6.72 -9.96
C THR A 190 8.71 6.70 -10.17
N ALA A 191 7.96 5.97 -9.34
CA ALA A 191 6.52 5.87 -9.45
C ALA A 191 5.85 7.00 -8.66
N ALA A 192 5.62 6.81 -7.36
CA ALA A 192 4.89 7.78 -6.53
C ALA A 192 5.56 9.17 -6.48
N PRO A 193 6.88 9.32 -6.25
CA PRO A 193 7.49 10.64 -6.13
C PRO A 193 7.42 11.47 -7.42
N VAL A 194 7.51 10.82 -8.57
CA VAL A 194 7.47 11.50 -9.88
C VAL A 194 6.04 11.86 -10.23
N ALA A 195 5.09 10.97 -9.93
CA ALA A 195 3.68 11.26 -10.10
C ALA A 195 3.26 12.47 -9.24
N SER A 196 3.72 12.59 -7.99
CA SER A 196 3.44 13.78 -7.16
C SER A 196 4.10 15.07 -7.69
N LEU A 197 5.25 15.00 -8.35
CA LEU A 197 5.95 16.19 -8.88
C LEU A 197 5.46 16.64 -10.26
N ALA A 198 4.84 15.75 -11.02
CA ALA A 198 4.42 16.04 -12.39
C ALA A 198 3.19 16.95 -12.42
N LEU A 199 3.20 17.96 -13.30
CA LEU A 199 2.12 18.95 -13.42
C LEU A 199 0.75 18.36 -13.79
N ILE A 200 0.73 17.19 -14.44
CA ILE A 200 -0.48 16.48 -14.85
C ILE A 200 -0.29 15.01 -14.48
N SER A 201 -0.82 14.60 -13.33
CA SER A 201 -0.79 13.22 -12.83
C SER A 201 -2.04 12.90 -12.00
N THR A 202 -2.21 11.64 -11.62
CA THR A 202 -3.27 11.19 -10.70
C THR A 202 -3.17 11.83 -9.31
N TRP A 203 -1.98 12.19 -8.84
CA TRP A 203 -1.76 12.78 -7.52
C TRP A 203 -2.14 14.27 -7.44
N VAL A 204 -1.94 15.03 -8.52
CA VAL A 204 -2.26 16.47 -8.53
C VAL A 204 -3.73 16.74 -8.24
N GLY A 205 -4.63 15.88 -8.73
CA GLY A 205 -6.07 16.03 -8.46
C GLY A 205 -6.40 15.93 -6.96
N TYR A 206 -5.78 14.97 -6.26
CA TYR A 206 -5.92 14.81 -4.82
C TYR A 206 -5.27 15.96 -4.04
N GLU A 207 -4.05 16.35 -4.41
CA GLU A 207 -3.35 17.46 -3.75
C GLU A 207 -4.13 18.77 -3.88
N VAL A 208 -4.60 19.10 -5.08
CA VAL A 208 -5.45 20.27 -5.28
C VAL A 208 -6.73 20.14 -4.45
N GLY A 209 -7.40 18.98 -4.45
CA GLY A 209 -8.60 18.75 -3.65
C GLY A 209 -8.42 18.86 -2.13
N LEU A 210 -7.19 18.76 -1.61
CA LEU A 210 -6.90 18.96 -0.18
C LEU A 210 -6.71 20.43 0.22
N TYR A 211 -6.29 21.27 -0.73
CA TYR A 211 -5.99 22.69 -0.47
C TYR A 211 -7.12 23.65 -0.89
N TRP A 212 -8.23 23.12 -1.41
CA TRP A 212 -9.43 23.86 -1.82
C TRP A 212 -10.66 23.36 -1.07
#